data_AF-A0A944LHL8-F1
#
_entry.id   AF-A0A944LHL8-F1
#
_cell.length_a   1.000
_cell.length_b   1.000
_cell.length_c   1.000
_cell.angle_alpha   90.00
_cell.angle_beta   90.00
_cell.angle_gamma   90.00
#
_symmetry.space_group_name_H-M   'P 1'
#
loop_
_entity.id
_entity.type
_entity.pdbx_description
1 polymer ?
#
loop_
_entity_poly.entity_id
_entity_poly.type
_entity_poly.pdbx_seq_one_letter_code
_entity_poly.pdbx_strand_id
1 'polypeptide(L)' 'MQSSDDTGFNPGSENYVIGVDYGTLSGRAVVVRVRDGKELGSGVFDYPHAVVTEALPADVAGAADGTVI' A
#
# COMPACT_ATOMS: atom_id res chain seq x y z
N MET A 1 30.08 -7.08 25.17
CA MET A 1 29.43 -7.62 23.95
C MET A 1 27.94 -7.64 24.19
N GLN A 2 27.24 -6.59 23.80
CA GLN A 2 25.81 -6.64 23.50
C GLN A 2 25.68 -5.85 22.22
N SER A 3 25.48 -6.57 21.12
CA SER A 3 25.26 -6.02 19.80
C SER A 3 23.94 -5.28 19.82
N SER A 4 24.03 -3.97 19.65
CA SER A 4 22.93 -3.10 19.27
C SER A 4 22.60 -3.38 17.81
N ASP A 5 21.95 -4.52 17.54
CA ASP A 5 21.44 -4.80 16.21
C ASP A 5 20.14 -4.01 16.03
N ASP A 6 20.26 -2.90 15.29
CA ASP A 6 19.27 -1.89 14.89
C ASP A 6 18.13 -2.43 13.99
N THR A 7 17.68 -3.66 14.25
CA THR A 7 16.76 -4.39 13.37
C THR A 7 15.30 -3.92 13.47
N GLY A 8 15.00 -2.89 14.27
CA GLY A 8 13.63 -2.42 14.53
C GLY A 8 12.70 -3.47 15.15
N PHE A 9 13.22 -4.66 15.45
CA PHE A 9 12.45 -5.81 15.91
C PHE A 9 12.43 -5.82 17.44
N ASN A 10 11.28 -5.48 18.01
CA ASN A 10 11.07 -5.61 19.44
C ASN A 10 10.41 -6.97 19.72
N PRO A 11 11.11 -7.95 20.34
CA PRO A 11 10.62 -9.32 20.49
C PRO A 11 9.36 -9.45 21.37
N GLY A 12 8.98 -8.38 22.08
CA GLY A 12 7.73 -8.30 22.86
C GLY A 12 6.55 -7.65 22.13
N SER A 13 6.73 -7.11 20.92
CA SER A 13 5.64 -6.51 20.13
C SER A 13 5.16 -7.45 19.03
N GLU A 14 3.85 -7.53 18.85
CA GLU A 14 3.25 -8.26 17.73
C GLU A 14 3.61 -7.58 16.41
N ASN A 15 4.14 -8.35 15.45
CA ASN A 15 4.49 -7.87 14.12
C ASN A 15 3.35 -8.16 13.14
N TYR A 16 3.13 -7.22 12.21
CA TYR A 16 2.09 -7.31 11.19
C TYR A 16 2.66 -6.97 9.81
N VAL A 17 2.06 -7.56 8.78
CA VAL A 17 2.31 -7.22 7.38
C VAL A 17 1.01 -6.82 6.71
N ILE A 18 1.11 -5.98 5.69
CA ILE A 18 -0.02 -5.61 4.84
C ILE A 18 0.22 -6.18 3.45
N GLY A 19 -0.69 -7.03 2.98
CA GLY A 19 -0.71 -7.49 1.60
C GLY A 19 -1.59 -6.56 0.77
N VAL A 20 -1.07 -6.05 -0.36
CA VAL A 20 -1.82 -5.21 -1.30
C VAL A 20 -1.95 -5.93 -2.63
N ASP A 21 -3.19 -6.14 -3.07
CA ASP A 21 -3.57 -6.79 -4.32
C ASP A 21 -4.13 -5.75 -5.30
N TYR A 22 -3.41 -5.51 -6.40
CA TYR A 22 -3.80 -4.52 -7.42
C TYR A 22 -4.61 -5.19 -8.52
N GLY A 23 -5.94 -5.15 -8.39
CA GLY A 23 -6.87 -5.56 -9.44
C GLY A 23 -7.02 -4.49 -10.52
N THR A 24 -7.83 -4.79 -11.54
CA THR A 24 -8.05 -3.87 -12.67
C THR A 24 -8.86 -2.63 -12.31
N LEU A 25 -9.91 -2.78 -11.49
CA LEU A 25 -10.84 -1.70 -11.13
C LEU A 25 -10.82 -1.34 -9.64
N SER A 26 -10.03 -2.06 -8.86
CA SER A 26 -9.98 -1.93 -7.40
C SER A 26 -8.65 -2.44 -6.86
N GLY A 27 -8.20 -1.88 -5.74
CA GLY A 27 -7.17 -2.47 -4.89
C GLY A 27 -7.79 -3.13 -3.66
N ARG A 28 -7.17 -4.20 -3.15
CA ARG A 28 -7.54 -4.80 -1.85
C ARG A 28 -6.32 -4.84 -0.93
N ALA A 29 -6.51 -4.47 0.33
CA ALA A 29 -5.51 -4.61 1.38
C ALA A 29 -5.96 -5.64 2.41
N VAL A 30 -5.02 -6.45 2.92
CA VAL A 30 -5.22 -7.37 4.05
C VAL A 30 -4.16 -7.14 5.11
N VAL A 31 -4.53 -7.16 6.39
CA VAL A 31 -3.58 -7.06 7.51
C VAL A 31 -3.41 -8.45 8.12
N VAL A 32 -2.17 -8.90 8.24
CA VAL A 32 -1.85 -10.25 8.70
C VAL A 32 -0.83 -10.19 9.83
N ARG A 33 -1.08 -10.95 10.90
CA ARG A 33 -0.10 -11.13 11.99
C ARG A 33 0.99 -12.08 11.55
N VAL A 34 2.24 -11.68 11.74
CA VAL A 34 3.42 -12.42 11.25
C VAL A 34 3.57 -13.78 11.93
N ARG A 35 3.31 -13.87 13.24
CA ARG A 35 3.65 -15.07 14.03
C ARG A 35 2.92 -16.35 13.59
N ASP A 36 1.71 -16.21 13.06
CA ASP A 36 0.82 -17.34 12.75
C ASP A 36 0.00 -17.15 11.48
N GLY A 37 0.26 -16.08 10.72
CA GLY A 37 -0.41 -15.83 9.44
C GLY A 37 -1.90 -15.51 9.56
N LYS A 38 -2.40 -15.22 10.76
CA LYS A 38 -3.82 -14.87 10.93
C LYS A 38 -4.13 -13.54 10.25
N GLU A 39 -5.06 -13.55 9.30
CA GLU A 39 -5.70 -12.35 8.78
C GLU A 39 -6.56 -11.70 9.86
N LEU A 40 -6.35 -10.41 10.08
CA LEU A 40 -7.04 -9.62 11.09
C LEU A 40 -8.15 -8.75 10.50
N GLY A 41 -8.05 -8.44 9.21
CA GLY A 41 -9.03 -7.65 8.49
C GLY A 41 -8.58 -7.36 7.07
N SER A 42 -9.54 -6.89 6.28
CA SER A 42 -9.36 -6.54 4.89
C SER A 42 -10.17 -5.31 4.50
N GLY A 43 -9.77 -4.66 3.41
CA GLY A 43 -10.46 -3.50 2.84
C GLY A 43 -10.29 -3.46 1.33
N VAL A 44 -11.33 -3.00 0.63
CA VAL A 44 -11.34 -2.81 -0.83
C VAL A 44 -11.48 -1.32 -1.11
N PHE A 45 -10.77 -0.85 -2.13
CA PHE A 45 -10.84 0.52 -2.62
C PHE A 45 -11.02 0.50 -4.14
N ASP A 46 -12.17 0.97 -4.60
CA ASP A 46 -12.46 1.15 -6.02
C ASP A 46 -11.62 2.31 -6.57
N TYR A 47 -11.00 2.14 -7.73
CA TYR A 47 -10.20 3.20 -8.32
C TYR A 47 -11.11 4.33 -8.84
N PRO A 48 -10.95 5.58 -8.37
CA PRO A 48 -11.82 6.68 -8.77
C PRO A 48 -11.84 6.93 -10.28
N HIS A 49 -10.74 6.59 -10.97
CA HIS A 49 -10.57 6.82 -12.40
C HIS A 49 -10.74 5.56 -13.25
N ALA A 50 -10.98 4.40 -12.63
CA ALA A 50 -11.10 3.10 -13.31
C ALA A 50 -9.94 2.86 -14.33
N VAL A 51 -10.24 2.20 -15.46
CA VAL A 51 -9.30 2.06 -16.58
C VAL A 51 -9.42 3.29 -17.48
N VAL A 52 -8.33 4.03 -17.63
CA VAL A 52 -8.27 5.17 -18.55
C VAL A 52 -8.12 4.65 -19.98
N THR A 53 -9.15 4.83 -20.81
CA THR A 53 -9.16 4.42 -22.22
C THR A 53 -9.15 5.58 -23.21
N GLU A 54 -9.53 6.78 -22.77
CA GLU A 54 -9.75 7.93 -23.65
C GLU A 54 -8.78 9.09 -23.34
N ALA A 55 -8.96 9.73 -22.18
CA ALA A 55 -8.16 10.88 -21.75
C ALA A 55 -7.84 10.82 -20.26
N LEU A 56 -6.73 11.43 -19.86
CA LEU A 56 -6.30 11.48 -18.47
C LEU A 56 -7.29 12.31 -17.62
N PRO A 57 -7.62 11.86 -16.40
CA PRO A 57 -8.38 12.67 -15.44
C PRO A 57 -7.72 14.03 -15.15
N ALA A 58 -8.54 15.06 -14.96
CA ALA A 58 -8.05 16.43 -14.79
C ALA A 58 -7.19 16.63 -13.52
N ASP A 59 -7.40 15.79 -12.50
CA ASP A 59 -6.71 15.83 -11.21
C ASP A 59 -5.42 15.00 -11.15
N VAL A 60 -5.19 14.10 -12.12
CA VAL A 60 -3.88 13.44 -12.30
C VAL A 60 -2.94 14.25 -13.19
N ALA A 61 -3.45 15.26 -13.90
CA ALA A 61 -2.66 16.15 -14.74
C ALA A 61 -1.93 17.22 -13.91
N GLY A 62 -0.87 16.82 -13.21
CA GLY A 62 0.13 17.77 -12.74
C GLY A 62 0.98 18.26 -13.91
N ALA A 63 1.00 19.58 -14.15
CA ALA A 63 1.75 20.32 -15.18
C ALA A 63 1.11 20.43 -16.59
N ALA A 64 -0.05 21.06 -16.69
CA ALA A 64 -0.39 21.80 -17.92
C ALA A 64 0.43 23.11 -18.07
N ASP A 65 1.22 23.49 -17.07
CA ASP A 65 2.02 24.73 -17.07
C ASP A 65 3.53 24.44 -17.05
N GLY A 66 4.01 23.74 -18.09
CA GLY A 66 5.35 23.84 -18.69
C GLY A 66 6.63 23.83 -17.84
N THR A 67 6.56 23.64 -16.52
CA THR A 67 7.71 23.76 -15.62
C THR A 67 8.42 22.42 -15.55
N VAL A 68 9.40 22.28 -16.42
CA VAL A 68 10.41 21.22 -16.37
C VAL A 68 11.21 21.38 -15.07
N ILE A 69 11.27 20.30 -14.27
CA ILE A 69 12.33 20.08 -13.29
C ILE A 69 13.45 19.24 -13.92
#